data_AF-A0A6P1W020-F1
#
_entry.id   AF-A0A6P1W020-F1
#
_cell.length_a   1.000
_cell.length_b   1.000
_cell.length_c   1.000
_cell.angle_alpha   90.00
_cell.angle_beta   90.00
_cell.angle_gamma   90.00
#
_symmetry.space_group_name_H-M   'P 1'
#
loop_
_entity.id
_entity.type
_entity.pdbx_description
1 polymer ?
#
loop_
_entity_poly.entity_id
_entity_poly.type
_entity_poly.pdbx_seq_one_letter_code
_entity_poly.pdbx_strand_id
1 'polypeptide(L)'
;MNSFRIIIRLNKLYGNKNVKVTKELEGYIQDLIDCSALSSIKMDSKRGNEYILDFIINEATKSLFSKKFDSSPQNLFEALNKLNLLNTLCIQKTYRNILRKKRAKGQLLKFPQIASLDKIFSIEQIELVLTEPKVRTEYEKISDGEHQFMHILGGIMLFDEKEPMRDLIYLLDEPDTHFNPFWRSTFFYQLQSILENRDIEFILTTHSPFILSDCHGYNVFKFAKKDSHVTFERVKKETYGTTFKNILDDIFQADNKDNDHFKSQIAKMSFLDIEAVYNDIESVNSLKDWLSLSEDFQKRIKMLGDSTDKTYLIKIYTDKEQKLRLQNV
;
A
#
# COMPACT_ATOMS: atom_id res chain seq x y z
N MET A 1 -10.74 -13.81 -7.65
CA MET A 1 -9.73 -14.88 -7.86
C MET A 1 -10.41 -16.05 -8.58
N ASN A 2 -9.79 -16.58 -9.63
CA ASN A 2 -10.38 -17.58 -10.54
C ASN A 2 -9.67 -18.93 -10.47
N SER A 3 -8.35 -18.93 -10.38
CA SER A 3 -7.55 -20.14 -10.23
C SER A 3 -6.26 -19.86 -9.47
N PHE A 4 -5.64 -20.89 -8.92
CA PHE A 4 -4.34 -20.83 -8.27
C PHE A 4 -3.73 -22.22 -8.14
N ARG A 5 -2.43 -22.28 -7.90
CA ARG A 5 -1.68 -23.51 -7.68
C ARG A 5 -1.05 -23.50 -6.29
N ILE A 6 -1.20 -24.60 -5.56
CA ILE A 6 -0.39 -24.88 -4.36
C ILE A 6 0.67 -25.91 -4.72
N ILE A 7 1.91 -25.66 -4.30
CA ILE A 7 3.01 -26.60 -4.44
C ILE A 7 3.58 -26.93 -3.07
N ILE A 8 3.68 -28.22 -2.76
CA ILE A 8 4.21 -28.74 -1.49
C ILE A 8 5.36 -29.71 -1.80
N ARG A 9 6.59 -29.34 -1.47
CA ARG A 9 7.83 -30.05 -1.79
C ARG A 9 8.48 -30.60 -0.52
N LEU A 10 8.08 -31.79 -0.09
CA LEU A 10 8.66 -32.44 1.10
C LEU A 10 10.06 -33.01 0.85
N ASN A 11 10.52 -32.98 -0.40
CA ASN A 11 11.85 -33.39 -0.85
C ASN A 11 12.93 -32.30 -0.80
N LYS A 12 12.57 -31.05 -0.48
CA LYS A 12 13.49 -29.89 -0.56
C LYS A 12 14.11 -29.46 0.77
N LEU A 13 14.45 -30.41 1.67
CA LEU A 13 15.21 -30.06 2.87
C LEU A 13 16.71 -29.92 2.58
N TYR A 14 17.35 -28.95 3.23
CA TYR A 14 18.80 -28.78 3.16
C TYR A 14 19.54 -30.06 3.64
N GLY A 15 20.45 -30.55 2.81
CA GLY A 15 21.27 -31.73 3.12
C GLY A 15 20.66 -33.08 2.71
N ASN A 16 19.80 -33.12 1.68
CA ASN A 16 19.18 -34.34 1.14
C ASN A 16 18.37 -35.15 2.16
N LYS A 17 17.77 -34.47 3.15
CA LYS A 17 16.88 -35.08 4.13
C LYS A 17 15.42 -34.90 3.71
N ASN A 18 14.55 -35.77 4.21
CA ASN A 18 13.12 -35.59 4.05
C ASN A 18 12.56 -34.60 5.07
N VAL A 19 11.53 -33.85 4.68
CA VAL A 19 10.72 -33.07 5.62
C VAL A 19 9.79 -34.05 6.33
N LYS A 20 9.97 -34.24 7.64
CA LYS A 20 9.01 -34.98 8.46
C LYS A 20 7.88 -34.05 8.86
N VAL A 21 6.66 -34.45 8.51
CA VAL A 21 5.45 -33.68 8.73
C VAL A 21 4.68 -34.31 9.89
N THR A 22 3.95 -33.50 10.66
CA THR A 22 3.09 -34.01 11.74
C THR A 22 1.80 -34.59 11.16
N LYS A 23 1.10 -35.47 11.90
CA LYS A 23 -0.19 -36.01 11.46
C LYS A 23 -1.23 -34.92 11.13
N GLU A 24 -1.18 -33.81 11.86
CA GLU A 24 -2.02 -32.64 11.62
C GLU A 24 -1.77 -32.02 10.24
N LEU A 25 -0.51 -31.73 9.92
CA LEU A 25 -0.12 -31.18 8.63
C LEU A 25 -0.33 -32.18 7.48
N GLU A 26 -0.17 -33.48 7.72
CA GLU A 26 -0.57 -34.53 6.76
C GLU A 26 -2.08 -34.48 6.49
N GLY A 27 -2.89 -34.27 7.53
CA GLY A 27 -4.33 -34.02 7.42
C GLY A 27 -4.63 -32.83 6.51
N TYR A 28 -4.01 -31.68 6.76
CA TYR A 28 -4.20 -30.49 5.91
C TYR A 28 -3.80 -30.73 4.46
N ILE A 29 -2.70 -31.45 4.20
CA ILE A 29 -2.30 -31.79 2.83
C ILE A 29 -3.38 -32.65 2.16
N GLN A 30 -3.93 -33.62 2.88
CA GLN A 30 -5.01 -34.47 2.35
C GLN A 30 -6.29 -33.67 2.09
N ASP A 31 -6.68 -32.79 3.00
CA ASP A 31 -7.84 -31.92 2.81
C ASP A 31 -7.67 -30.99 1.60
N LEU A 32 -6.47 -30.44 1.40
CA LEU A 32 -6.14 -29.65 0.20
C LEU A 32 -6.17 -30.48 -1.09
N ILE A 33 -5.72 -31.74 -1.04
CA ILE A 33 -5.83 -32.67 -2.18
C ILE A 33 -7.30 -32.90 -2.53
N ASP A 34 -8.13 -33.17 -1.54
CA ASP A 34 -9.56 -33.42 -1.72
C ASP A 34 -10.30 -32.20 -2.29
N CYS A 35 -9.83 -30.98 -1.99
CA CYS A 35 -10.37 -29.74 -2.54
C CYS A 35 -9.81 -29.38 -3.93
N SER A 36 -8.73 -30.02 -4.38
CA SER A 36 -8.06 -29.68 -5.65
C SER A 36 -8.84 -30.17 -6.87
N ALA A 37 -8.82 -29.38 -7.95
CA ALA A 37 -9.42 -29.79 -9.22
C ALA A 37 -8.53 -30.81 -9.94
N LEU A 38 -7.21 -30.65 -9.82
CA LEU A 38 -6.20 -31.57 -10.32
C LEU A 38 -5.08 -31.69 -9.29
N SER A 39 -4.68 -32.92 -8.99
CA SER A 39 -3.52 -33.21 -8.15
C SER A 39 -2.50 -34.05 -8.91
N SER A 40 -1.24 -33.64 -8.83
CA SER A 40 -0.10 -34.40 -9.32
C SER A 40 0.85 -34.67 -8.17
N ILE A 41 1.13 -35.95 -7.91
CA ILE A 41 2.03 -36.39 -6.85
C ILE A 41 3.26 -37.02 -7.49
N LYS A 42 4.41 -36.38 -7.34
CA LYS A 42 5.70 -36.97 -7.71
C LYS A 42 6.29 -37.63 -6.49
N MET A 43 6.30 -38.95 -6.48
CA MET A 43 6.88 -39.74 -5.40
C MET A 43 8.40 -39.88 -5.57
N ASP A 44 9.16 -39.45 -4.56
CA ASP A 44 10.58 -39.78 -4.43
C ASP A 44 10.76 -40.58 -3.14
N SER A 45 10.94 -41.90 -3.30
CA SER A 45 11.06 -42.86 -2.20
C SER A 45 12.25 -42.58 -1.27
N LYS A 46 13.22 -41.76 -1.69
CA LYS A 46 14.40 -41.41 -0.88
C LYS A 46 14.32 -40.02 -0.26
N ARG A 47 13.61 -39.07 -0.87
CA ARG A 47 13.65 -37.66 -0.47
C ARG A 47 12.31 -37.10 0.03
N GLY A 48 11.18 -37.73 -0.30
CA GLY A 48 9.85 -37.25 0.06
C GLY A 48 9.02 -36.88 -1.17
N ASN A 49 7.73 -36.66 -0.98
CA ASN A 49 6.81 -36.40 -2.10
C ASN A 49 6.78 -34.91 -2.48
N GLU A 50 6.55 -34.64 -3.76
CA GLU A 50 6.17 -33.33 -4.27
C GLU A 50 4.71 -33.37 -4.72
N TYR A 51 3.90 -32.46 -4.19
CA TYR A 51 2.49 -32.30 -4.50
C TYR A 51 2.29 -31.00 -5.28
N ILE A 52 1.64 -31.10 -6.43
CA ILE A 52 1.20 -29.96 -7.25
C ILE A 52 -0.32 -30.02 -7.31
N LEU A 53 -0.97 -29.04 -6.73
CA LEU A 53 -2.42 -28.97 -6.56
C LEU A 53 -2.94 -27.74 -7.31
N ASP A 54 -3.74 -27.97 -8.35
CA ASP A 54 -4.37 -26.92 -9.13
C ASP A 54 -5.82 -26.72 -8.69
N PHE A 55 -6.20 -25.48 -8.43
CA PHE A 55 -7.51 -25.09 -7.96
C PHE A 55 -8.20 -24.17 -8.98
N ILE A 56 -9.47 -24.43 -9.23
CA ILE A 56 -10.38 -23.55 -9.96
C ILE A 56 -11.45 -23.09 -8.97
N ILE A 57 -11.60 -21.79 -8.79
CA ILE A 57 -12.52 -21.23 -7.80
C ILE A 57 -13.92 -21.19 -8.39
N ASN A 58 -14.75 -22.13 -7.97
CA ASN A 58 -16.18 -22.19 -8.24
C ASN A 58 -16.96 -22.52 -6.96
N GLU A 59 -18.29 -22.56 -7.04
CA GLU A 59 -19.15 -22.85 -5.87
C GLU A 59 -18.88 -24.24 -5.25
N ALA A 60 -18.53 -25.24 -6.07
CA ALA A 60 -18.19 -26.57 -5.57
C ALA A 60 -16.90 -26.55 -4.74
N THR A 61 -15.85 -25.90 -5.24
CA THR A 61 -14.56 -25.75 -4.54
C THR A 61 -14.74 -24.94 -3.26
N LYS A 62 -15.51 -23.84 -3.28
CA LYS A 62 -15.84 -23.07 -2.07
C LYS A 62 -16.58 -23.93 -1.03
N SER A 63 -17.56 -24.72 -1.47
CA SER A 63 -18.31 -25.64 -0.60
C SER A 63 -17.41 -26.72 0.02
N LEU A 64 -16.48 -27.27 -0.76
CA LEU A 64 -15.49 -28.24 -0.26
C LEU A 64 -14.56 -27.61 0.78
N PHE A 65 -14.01 -26.42 0.52
CA PHE A 65 -13.21 -25.69 1.51
C PHE A 65 -14.02 -25.42 2.79
N SER A 66 -15.26 -24.96 2.66
CA SER A 66 -16.14 -24.75 3.81
C SER A 66 -16.34 -26.06 4.60
N LYS A 67 -16.58 -27.19 3.93
CA LYS A 67 -16.79 -28.47 4.61
C LYS A 67 -15.52 -29.01 5.30
N LYS A 68 -14.35 -28.82 4.69
CA LYS A 68 -13.07 -29.37 5.18
C LYS A 68 -12.44 -28.53 6.30
N PHE A 69 -12.73 -27.23 6.33
CA PHE A 69 -12.16 -26.30 7.30
C PHE A 69 -13.23 -25.73 8.25
N ASP A 70 -14.25 -26.54 8.58
CA ASP A 70 -15.30 -26.25 9.56
C ASP A 70 -16.03 -24.91 9.35
N SER A 71 -16.23 -24.53 8.08
CA SER A 71 -16.83 -23.27 7.65
C SER A 71 -16.14 -22.01 8.22
N SER A 72 -14.92 -22.15 8.75
CA SER A 72 -14.13 -21.04 9.28
C SER A 72 -12.97 -20.71 8.33
N PRO A 73 -12.95 -19.50 7.73
CA PRO A 73 -11.81 -19.03 6.94
C PRO A 73 -10.49 -19.02 7.73
N GLN A 74 -10.56 -18.86 9.05
CA GLN A 74 -9.39 -18.83 9.94
C GLN A 74 -8.69 -20.18 9.98
N ASN A 75 -9.42 -21.29 10.01
CA ASN A 75 -8.85 -22.63 10.00
C ASN A 75 -8.07 -22.91 8.71
N LEU A 76 -8.62 -22.49 7.56
CA LEU A 76 -7.91 -22.57 6.28
C LEU A 76 -6.65 -21.69 6.30
N PHE A 77 -6.75 -20.46 6.79
CA PHE A 77 -5.60 -19.56 6.90
C PHE A 77 -4.51 -20.14 7.82
N GLU A 78 -4.89 -20.70 8.97
CA GLU A 78 -3.97 -21.34 9.90
C GLU A 78 -3.26 -22.53 9.26
N ALA A 79 -3.99 -23.39 8.54
CA ALA A 79 -3.41 -24.51 7.81
C ALA A 79 -2.39 -24.06 6.76
N LEU A 80 -2.74 -23.08 5.92
CA LEU A 80 -1.83 -22.52 4.92
C LEU A 80 -0.61 -21.84 5.56
N ASN A 81 -0.82 -21.13 6.68
CA ASN A 81 0.27 -20.48 7.41
C ASN A 81 1.22 -21.50 8.04
N LYS A 82 0.70 -22.56 8.68
CA LYS A 82 1.52 -23.65 9.23
C LYS A 82 2.34 -24.36 8.15
N LEU A 83 1.75 -24.61 6.98
CA LEU A 83 2.49 -25.15 5.84
C LEU A 83 3.56 -24.16 5.34
N ASN A 84 3.25 -22.87 5.27
CA ASN A 84 4.21 -21.84 4.89
C ASN A 84 5.39 -21.74 5.89
N LEU A 85 5.16 -21.96 7.19
CA LEU A 85 6.23 -22.00 8.20
C LEU A 85 7.26 -23.10 7.94
N LEU A 86 6.91 -24.17 7.22
CA LEU A 86 7.88 -25.20 6.82
C LEU A 86 9.02 -24.63 5.97
N ASN A 87 8.79 -23.52 5.25
CA ASN A 87 9.84 -22.84 4.49
C ASN A 87 11.04 -22.42 5.38
N THR A 88 10.82 -22.18 6.67
CA THR A 88 11.92 -21.88 7.61
C THR A 88 12.94 -23.02 7.74
N LEU A 89 12.55 -24.25 7.43
CA LEU A 89 13.42 -25.42 7.44
C LEU A 89 14.45 -25.41 6.29
N CYS A 90 14.18 -24.67 5.21
CA CYS A 90 15.11 -24.49 4.09
C CYS A 90 16.35 -23.66 4.49
N ILE A 91 16.30 -22.92 5.61
CA ILE A 91 17.39 -22.04 6.03
C ILE A 91 18.55 -22.86 6.62
N GLN A 92 19.75 -22.66 6.03
CA GLN A 92 20.98 -23.34 6.44
C GLN A 92 21.30 -23.13 7.93
N LYS A 93 21.84 -24.16 8.59
CA LYS A 93 22.19 -24.13 10.03
C LYS A 93 23.24 -23.04 10.34
N THR A 94 24.21 -22.85 9.46
CA THR A 94 25.24 -21.80 9.55
C THR A 94 24.60 -20.41 9.65
N TYR A 95 23.66 -20.12 8.75
CA TYR A 95 22.95 -18.85 8.72
C TYR A 95 22.06 -18.65 9.96
N ARG A 96 21.35 -19.69 10.40
CA ARG A 96 20.56 -19.64 11.66
C ARG A 96 21.43 -19.29 12.87
N ASN A 97 22.65 -19.80 12.95
CA ASN A 97 23.59 -19.45 14.03
C ASN A 97 24.05 -18.00 13.95
N ILE A 98 24.27 -17.46 12.74
CA ILE A 98 24.60 -16.03 12.54
C ILE A 98 23.44 -15.16 13.01
N LEU A 99 22.20 -15.49 12.63
CA LEU A 99 21.00 -14.75 13.06
C LEU A 99 20.87 -14.74 14.59
N ARG A 100 21.08 -15.88 15.26
CA ARG A 100 21.06 -15.97 16.73
C ARG A 100 22.10 -15.05 17.38
N LYS A 101 23.33 -15.02 16.86
CA LYS A 101 24.41 -14.15 17.37
C LYS A 101 24.09 -12.67 17.17
N LYS A 102 23.55 -12.29 16.00
CA LYS A 102 23.13 -10.90 15.73
C LYS A 102 21.96 -10.47 16.63
N ARG A 103 20.98 -11.35 16.86
CA ARG A 103 19.86 -11.11 17.79
C ARG A 103 20.35 -10.76 19.19
N ALA A 104 21.31 -11.53 19.71
CA ALA A 104 21.87 -11.33 21.03
C ALA A 104 22.58 -9.96 21.19
N LYS A 105 22.97 -9.33 20.08
CA LYS A 105 23.58 -8.00 20.04
C LYS A 105 22.57 -6.85 19.82
N GLY A 106 21.27 -7.13 19.80
CA GLY A 106 20.23 -6.13 19.54
C GLY A 106 20.22 -5.60 18.11
N GLN A 107 20.86 -6.29 17.17
CA GLN A 107 20.89 -5.86 15.76
C GLN A 107 19.60 -6.25 15.05
N LEU A 108 19.11 -5.36 14.19
CA LEU A 108 17.95 -5.63 13.34
C LEU A 108 18.25 -6.81 12.40
N LEU A 109 17.36 -7.80 12.38
CA LEU A 109 17.51 -9.01 11.57
C LEU A 109 16.59 -8.93 10.37
N LYS A 110 17.15 -9.02 9.16
CA LYS A 110 16.37 -9.35 7.96
C LYS A 110 16.31 -10.86 7.82
N PHE A 111 15.12 -11.42 7.78
CA PHE A 111 14.96 -12.85 7.47
C PHE A 111 15.41 -13.11 6.02
N PRO A 112 16.06 -14.25 5.76
CA PRO A 112 16.50 -14.57 4.42
C PRO A 112 15.27 -14.88 3.56
N GLN A 113 15.25 -14.33 2.34
CA GLN A 113 14.27 -14.72 1.34
C GLN A 113 14.72 -16.03 0.69
N ILE A 114 13.83 -17.00 0.65
CA ILE A 114 14.05 -18.29 0.00
C ILE A 114 13.53 -18.16 -1.43
N ALA A 115 14.34 -18.55 -2.41
CA ALA A 115 13.92 -18.58 -3.81
C ALA A 115 12.68 -19.45 -3.97
N SER A 116 11.71 -19.05 -4.80
CA SER A 116 10.42 -19.76 -4.93
C SER A 116 10.59 -21.24 -5.29
N LEU A 117 11.58 -21.57 -6.12
CA LEU A 117 11.91 -22.95 -6.45
C LEU A 117 12.28 -23.78 -5.22
N ASP A 118 12.97 -23.19 -4.24
CA ASP A 118 13.49 -23.89 -3.05
C ASP A 118 12.51 -23.89 -1.87
N LYS A 119 11.35 -23.24 -2.02
CA LYS A 119 10.29 -23.28 -1.00
C LYS A 119 9.69 -24.68 -0.91
N ILE A 120 9.47 -25.12 0.32
CA ILE A 120 8.70 -26.32 0.65
C ILE A 120 7.22 -26.06 0.38
N PHE A 121 6.70 -24.88 0.66
CA PHE A 121 5.31 -24.50 0.40
C PHE A 121 5.27 -23.20 -0.39
N SER A 122 4.56 -23.21 -1.52
CA SER A 122 4.27 -22.00 -2.29
C SER A 122 2.86 -22.01 -2.84
N ILE A 123 2.26 -20.81 -2.90
CA ILE A 123 1.06 -20.53 -3.68
C ILE A 123 1.54 -19.73 -4.90
N GLU A 124 1.22 -20.22 -6.08
CA GLU A 124 1.72 -19.70 -7.36
C GLU A 124 0.56 -19.57 -8.35
N GLN A 125 0.77 -18.84 -9.43
CA GLN A 125 -0.17 -18.73 -10.56
C GLN A 125 -1.57 -18.26 -10.12
N ILE A 126 -1.63 -17.26 -9.24
CA ILE A 126 -2.90 -16.72 -8.76
C ILE A 126 -3.52 -15.91 -9.90
N GLU A 127 -4.61 -16.42 -10.46
CA GLU A 127 -5.35 -15.76 -11.52
C GLU A 127 -6.51 -14.96 -10.93
N LEU A 128 -6.66 -13.73 -11.40
CA LEU A 128 -7.74 -12.81 -11.08
C LEU A 128 -8.63 -12.62 -12.31
N VAL A 129 -9.93 -12.45 -12.05
CA VAL A 129 -10.90 -12.04 -13.08
C VAL A 129 -11.44 -10.69 -12.64
N LEU A 130 -11.13 -9.68 -13.42
CA LEU A 130 -11.72 -8.35 -13.30
C LEU A 130 -13.16 -8.41 -13.83
N THR A 131 -14.06 -7.66 -13.21
CA THR A 131 -15.46 -7.56 -13.65
C THR A 131 -15.60 -6.51 -14.76
N GLU A 132 -14.88 -5.39 -14.64
CA GLU A 132 -15.01 -4.23 -15.52
C GLU A 132 -13.63 -3.61 -15.82
N PRO A 133 -13.04 -3.81 -17.02
CA PRO A 133 -13.49 -4.73 -18.07
C PRO A 133 -13.33 -6.20 -17.66
N LYS A 134 -14.13 -7.08 -18.25
CA LYS A 134 -14.07 -8.53 -17.96
C LYS A 134 -12.79 -9.16 -18.52
N VAL A 135 -11.71 -9.10 -17.75
CA VAL A 135 -10.36 -9.50 -18.16
C VAL A 135 -9.76 -10.46 -17.13
N ARG A 136 -9.04 -11.47 -17.63
CA ARG A 136 -8.20 -12.35 -16.81
C ARG A 136 -6.81 -11.78 -16.70
N THR A 137 -6.28 -11.72 -15.48
CA THR A 137 -4.91 -11.25 -15.22
C THR A 137 -4.29 -12.08 -14.10
N GLU A 138 -2.98 -11.99 -13.96
CA GLU A 138 -2.24 -12.58 -12.84
C GLU A 138 -2.23 -11.58 -11.67
N TYR A 139 -2.23 -12.10 -10.45
CA TYR A 139 -2.11 -11.27 -9.24
C TYR A 139 -0.86 -10.38 -9.30
N GLU A 140 0.26 -10.91 -9.79
CA GLU A 140 1.53 -10.19 -9.90
C GLU A 140 1.49 -8.99 -10.88
N LYS A 141 0.44 -8.87 -11.72
CA LYS A 141 0.31 -7.83 -12.75
C LYS A 141 -0.54 -6.63 -12.33
N ILE A 142 -1.18 -6.68 -11.17
CA ILE A 142 -1.99 -5.57 -10.68
C ILE A 142 -1.08 -4.51 -10.03
N SER A 143 -1.61 -3.31 -9.82
CA SER A 143 -0.86 -2.22 -9.18
C SER A 143 -0.55 -2.49 -7.71
N ASP A 144 0.51 -1.88 -7.16
CA ASP A 144 0.85 -2.00 -5.74
C ASP A 144 -0.30 -1.54 -4.82
N GLY A 145 -1.07 -0.53 -5.25
CA GLY A 145 -2.26 -0.09 -4.54
C GLY A 145 -3.32 -1.19 -4.44
N GLU A 146 -3.59 -1.91 -5.54
CA GLU A 146 -4.54 -3.03 -5.56
C GLU A 146 -4.07 -4.19 -4.67
N HIS A 147 -2.77 -4.48 -4.68
CA HIS A 147 -2.17 -5.45 -3.78
C HIS A 147 -2.39 -5.07 -2.30
N GLN A 148 -2.07 -3.83 -1.93
CA GLN A 148 -2.25 -3.34 -0.55
C GLN A 148 -3.73 -3.38 -0.14
N PHE A 149 -4.62 -2.98 -1.04
CA PHE A 149 -6.06 -2.98 -0.79
C PHE A 149 -6.59 -4.39 -0.50
N MET A 150 -6.22 -5.38 -1.33
CA MET A 150 -6.60 -6.78 -1.10
C MET A 150 -6.00 -7.35 0.18
N HIS A 151 -4.77 -6.98 0.53
CA HIS A 151 -4.16 -7.45 1.78
C HIS A 151 -4.89 -6.91 3.02
N ILE A 152 -5.21 -5.62 3.04
CA ILE A 152 -5.91 -5.01 4.17
C ILE A 152 -7.31 -5.58 4.28
N LEU A 153 -8.09 -5.56 3.20
CA LEU A 153 -9.45 -6.09 3.21
C LEU A 153 -9.49 -7.57 3.52
N GLY A 154 -8.65 -8.38 2.85
CA GLY A 154 -8.59 -9.82 3.11
C GLY A 154 -8.19 -10.15 4.54
N GLY A 155 -7.28 -9.37 5.12
CA GLY A 155 -6.88 -9.51 6.52
C GLY A 155 -8.00 -9.17 7.51
N ILE A 156 -8.77 -8.12 7.24
CA ILE A 156 -9.90 -7.73 8.09
C ILE A 156 -11.05 -8.75 7.94
N MET A 157 -11.39 -9.13 6.70
CA MET A 157 -12.45 -10.12 6.42
C MET A 157 -12.16 -11.51 7.02
N LEU A 158 -10.89 -11.85 7.23
CA LEU A 158 -10.51 -13.12 7.86
C LEU A 158 -11.05 -13.27 9.29
N PHE A 159 -11.19 -12.15 10.00
CA PHE A 159 -11.63 -12.11 11.39
C PHE A 159 -13.02 -11.49 11.56
N ASP A 160 -13.63 -11.01 10.47
CA ASP A 160 -15.02 -10.52 10.44
C ASP A 160 -16.00 -11.71 10.50
N GLU A 161 -16.30 -12.19 11.71
CA GLU A 161 -17.27 -13.25 11.97
C GLU A 161 -18.64 -12.66 12.32
N LYS A 162 -19.72 -13.21 11.73
CA LYS A 162 -21.10 -12.88 12.13
C LYS A 162 -21.42 -13.30 13.56
N GLU A 163 -20.96 -14.50 13.93
CA GLU A 163 -21.32 -15.14 15.20
C GLU A 163 -20.20 -16.08 15.68
N PRO A 164 -19.75 -15.96 16.94
CA PRO A 164 -20.07 -14.88 17.87
C PRO A 164 -19.39 -13.58 17.43
N MET A 165 -20.10 -12.45 17.50
CA MET A 165 -19.45 -11.14 17.39
C MET A 165 -18.38 -11.02 18.48
N ARG A 166 -17.16 -10.64 18.06
CA ARG A 166 -16.04 -10.38 18.96
C ARG A 166 -15.69 -8.91 18.88
N ASP A 167 -15.29 -8.33 20.00
CA ASP A 167 -14.64 -7.03 20.03
C ASP A 167 -13.29 -7.16 19.33
N LEU A 168 -13.13 -6.50 18.18
CA LEU A 168 -11.90 -6.56 17.39
C LEU A 168 -11.23 -5.20 17.34
N ILE A 169 -9.91 -5.20 17.57
CA ILE A 169 -9.07 -4.03 17.40
C ILE A 169 -8.08 -4.30 16.28
N TYR A 170 -8.16 -3.51 15.21
CA TYR A 170 -7.19 -3.53 14.12
C TYR A 170 -6.12 -2.46 14.33
N LEU A 171 -4.86 -2.88 14.33
CA LEU A 171 -3.70 -1.99 14.39
C LEU A 171 -3.06 -1.94 12.99
N LEU A 172 -3.17 -0.80 12.31
CA LEU A 172 -2.69 -0.65 10.94
C LEU A 172 -1.63 0.46 10.86
N ASP A 173 -0.42 0.10 10.44
CA ASP A 173 0.65 1.08 10.21
C ASP A 173 0.61 1.51 8.74
N GLU A 174 0.27 2.77 8.49
CA GLU A 174 0.10 3.38 7.16
C GLU A 174 -0.62 2.46 6.14
N PRO A 175 -1.89 2.10 6.39
CA PRO A 175 -2.65 1.23 5.48
C PRO A 175 -2.86 1.85 4.09
N ASP A 176 -2.59 3.15 3.94
CA ASP A 176 -2.94 3.92 2.75
C ASP A 176 -1.72 4.41 1.92
N THR A 177 -0.50 3.94 2.25
CA THR A 177 0.76 4.38 1.61
C THR A 177 0.73 4.27 0.08
N HIS A 178 0.25 3.16 -0.49
CA HIS A 178 0.16 2.95 -1.95
C HIS A 178 -1.23 3.26 -2.53
N PHE A 179 -2.16 3.76 -1.73
CA PHE A 179 -3.48 4.13 -2.23
C PHE A 179 -3.41 5.40 -3.07
N ASN A 180 -4.18 5.43 -4.15
CA ASN A 180 -4.44 6.67 -4.87
C ASN A 180 -5.34 7.59 -4.01
N PRO A 181 -5.38 8.91 -4.27
CA PRO A 181 -6.17 9.85 -3.46
C PRO A 181 -7.66 9.50 -3.35
N PHE A 182 -8.25 8.90 -4.39
CA PHE A 182 -9.65 8.48 -4.38
C PHE A 182 -9.89 7.34 -3.37
N TRP A 183 -9.00 6.35 -3.30
CA TRP A 183 -9.10 5.27 -2.32
C TRP A 183 -8.79 5.74 -0.90
N ARG A 184 -7.88 6.70 -0.73
CA ARG A 184 -7.64 7.32 0.59
C ARG A 184 -8.88 8.01 1.14
N SER A 185 -9.61 8.75 0.30
CA SER A 185 -10.84 9.47 0.68
C SER A 185 -12.11 8.61 0.71
N THR A 186 -12.01 7.32 0.40
CA THR A 186 -13.15 6.38 0.47
C THR A 186 -12.84 5.18 1.35
N PHE A 187 -11.70 5.15 2.02
CA PHE A 187 -11.19 3.99 2.74
C PHE A 187 -12.17 3.51 3.82
N PHE A 188 -12.59 4.41 4.72
CA PHE A 188 -13.51 4.05 5.80
C PHE A 188 -14.91 3.72 5.28
N TYR A 189 -15.37 4.41 4.24
CA TYR A 189 -16.64 4.09 3.59
C TYR A 189 -16.62 2.66 3.01
N GLN A 190 -15.54 2.29 2.32
CA GLN A 190 -15.34 0.94 1.78
C GLN A 190 -15.30 -0.10 2.89
N LEU A 191 -14.52 0.12 3.96
CA LEU A 191 -14.52 -0.75 5.13
C LEU A 191 -15.92 -0.93 5.72
N GLN A 192 -16.66 0.16 5.97
CA GLN A 192 -18.00 0.09 6.53
C GLN A 192 -18.98 -0.67 5.62
N SER A 193 -18.82 -0.58 4.30
CA SER A 193 -19.68 -1.30 3.34
C SER A 193 -19.40 -2.81 3.27
N ILE A 194 -18.19 -3.24 3.60
CA ILE A 194 -17.77 -4.65 3.50
C ILE A 194 -17.99 -5.38 4.82
N LEU A 195 -17.75 -4.71 5.95
CA LEU A 195 -17.74 -5.33 7.26
C LEU A 195 -19.15 -5.60 7.80
N GLU A 196 -19.33 -6.82 8.28
CA GLU A 196 -20.57 -7.29 8.87
C GLU A 196 -20.61 -6.98 10.37
N ASN A 197 -19.49 -7.18 11.08
CA ASN A 197 -19.34 -6.79 12.47
C ASN A 197 -19.21 -5.25 12.60
N ARG A 198 -20.02 -4.67 13.47
CA ARG A 198 -20.06 -3.22 13.73
C ARG A 198 -19.28 -2.81 14.98
N ASP A 199 -18.89 -3.77 15.82
CA ASP A 199 -18.13 -3.56 17.05
C ASP A 199 -16.63 -3.78 16.79
N ILE A 200 -16.11 -2.99 15.85
CA ILE A 200 -14.71 -3.02 15.42
C ILE A 200 -14.08 -1.65 15.68
N GLU A 201 -12.94 -1.63 16.37
CA GLU A 201 -12.10 -0.44 16.55
C GLU A 201 -10.89 -0.48 15.62
N PHE A 202 -10.63 0.63 14.93
CA PHE A 202 -9.46 0.81 14.08
C PHE A 202 -8.51 1.81 14.72
N ILE A 203 -7.27 1.39 14.98
CA ILE A 203 -6.17 2.27 15.34
C ILE A 203 -5.19 2.25 14.17
N LEU A 204 -5.06 3.38 13.49
CA LEU A 204 -4.17 3.50 12.35
C LEU A 204 -3.21 4.68 12.47
N THR A 205 -2.06 4.54 11.84
CA THR A 205 -1.14 5.65 11.57
C THR A 205 -1.31 6.08 10.12
N THR A 206 -1.16 7.38 9.84
CA THR A 206 -1.20 7.87 8.46
C THR A 206 -0.50 9.21 8.33
N HIS A 207 0.15 9.41 7.19
CA HIS A 207 0.61 10.72 6.73
C HIS A 207 -0.37 11.36 5.72
N SER A 208 -1.52 10.73 5.47
CA SER A 208 -2.50 11.21 4.50
C SER A 208 -3.54 12.12 5.15
N PRO A 209 -3.62 13.40 4.74
CA PRO A 209 -4.70 14.28 5.16
C PRO A 209 -6.08 13.82 4.66
N PHE A 210 -6.16 12.99 3.61
CA PHE A 210 -7.44 12.44 3.12
C PHE A 210 -8.07 11.45 4.11
N ILE A 211 -7.25 10.66 4.79
CA ILE A 211 -7.75 9.75 5.83
C ILE A 211 -8.22 10.58 7.03
N LEU A 212 -7.49 11.64 7.37
CA LEU A 212 -7.87 12.54 8.47
C LEU A 212 -9.14 13.33 8.19
N SER A 213 -9.46 13.67 6.94
CA SER A 213 -10.71 14.36 6.59
C SER A 213 -11.96 13.53 6.83
N ASP A 214 -11.82 12.20 6.93
CA ASP A 214 -12.91 11.27 7.23
C ASP A 214 -12.92 10.84 8.70
N CYS A 215 -12.03 11.39 9.52
CA CYS A 215 -11.96 11.13 10.96
C CYS A 215 -12.41 12.35 11.75
N HIS A 216 -13.13 12.14 12.85
CA HIS A 216 -13.38 13.21 13.80
C HIS A 216 -12.10 13.60 14.56
N GLY A 217 -11.87 14.89 14.76
CA GLY A 217 -10.65 15.43 15.37
C GLY A 217 -10.42 14.93 16.79
N TYR A 218 -11.49 14.58 17.51
CA TYR A 218 -11.37 13.97 18.85
C TYR A 218 -10.78 12.54 18.81
N ASN A 219 -10.77 11.87 17.66
CA ASN A 219 -10.11 10.58 17.45
C ASN A 219 -8.70 10.72 16.84
N VAL A 220 -8.23 11.95 16.58
CA VAL A 220 -6.93 12.19 15.95
C VAL A 220 -5.90 12.60 16.99
N PHE A 221 -4.78 11.88 17.01
CA PHE A 221 -3.62 12.17 17.85
C PHE A 221 -2.43 12.53 16.97
N LYS A 222 -1.87 13.72 17.20
CA LYS A 222 -0.66 14.19 16.53
C LYS A 222 0.55 13.78 17.35
N PHE A 223 1.49 13.07 16.73
CA PHE A 223 2.78 12.74 17.30
C PHE A 223 3.83 13.76 16.83
N ALA A 224 4.63 14.26 17.77
CA ALA A 224 5.71 15.21 17.51
C ALA A 224 6.97 14.79 18.26
N LYS A 225 8.12 14.99 17.63
CA LYS A 225 9.42 14.81 18.28
C LYS A 225 9.80 16.12 18.96
N LYS A 226 9.99 16.08 20.28
CA LYS A 226 10.51 17.21 21.06
C LYS A 226 11.82 16.78 21.71
N ASP A 227 12.92 17.40 21.27
CA ASP A 227 14.28 17.03 21.64
C ASP A 227 14.59 15.54 21.36
N SER A 228 14.73 14.74 22.42
CA SER A 228 15.00 13.30 22.40
C SER A 228 13.78 12.42 22.72
N HIS A 229 12.60 13.02 22.94
CA HIS A 229 11.37 12.31 23.31
C HIS A 229 10.28 12.47 22.25
N VAL A 230 9.39 11.50 22.17
CA VAL A 230 8.17 11.58 21.38
C VAL A 230 7.03 12.00 22.29
N THR A 231 6.36 13.09 21.94
CA THR A 231 5.14 13.56 22.60
C THR A 231 3.96 13.37 21.67
N PHE A 232 2.77 13.18 22.21
CA PHE A 232 1.54 13.15 21.43
C PHE A 232 0.49 14.06 22.08
N GLU A 233 -0.35 14.67 21.25
CA GLU A 233 -1.49 15.46 21.70
C GLU A 233 -2.71 15.20 20.82
N ARG A 234 -3.90 15.33 21.40
CA ARG A 234 -5.15 15.26 20.63
C ARG A 234 -5.33 16.55 19.83
N VAL A 235 -5.74 16.41 18.57
CA VAL A 235 -6.03 17.57 17.72
C VAL A 235 -7.23 18.33 18.28
N LYS A 236 -7.09 19.65 18.44
CA LYS A 236 -8.13 20.51 19.02
C LYS A 236 -9.19 20.94 18.01
N LYS A 237 -8.82 21.00 16.73
CA LYS A 237 -9.71 21.37 15.63
C LYS A 237 -10.43 20.13 15.12
N GLU A 238 -11.67 20.31 14.66
CA GLU A 238 -12.37 19.27 13.94
C GLU A 238 -11.68 19.00 12.59
N THR A 239 -11.49 17.73 12.27
CA THR A 239 -10.86 17.26 11.03
C THR A 239 -11.88 16.69 10.07
N TYR A 240 -13.01 16.18 10.57
CA TYR A 240 -14.05 15.58 9.76
C TYR A 240 -14.68 16.61 8.80
N GLY A 241 -14.73 16.26 7.51
CA GLY A 241 -15.23 17.14 6.45
C GLY A 241 -14.35 18.36 6.15
N THR A 242 -13.16 18.44 6.73
CA THR A 242 -12.24 19.56 6.52
C THR A 242 -11.50 19.41 5.18
N THR A 243 -11.21 20.54 4.53
CA THR A 243 -10.46 20.52 3.28
C THR A 243 -9.03 20.04 3.49
N PHE A 244 -8.48 19.35 2.48
CA PHE A 244 -7.09 18.89 2.45
C PHE A 244 -6.10 19.97 2.89
N LYS A 245 -6.26 21.20 2.36
CA LYS A 245 -5.37 22.33 2.66
C LYS A 245 -5.40 22.69 4.14
N ASN A 246 -6.57 22.79 4.74
CA ASN A 246 -6.70 23.15 6.14
C ASN A 246 -6.09 22.07 7.04
N ILE A 247 -6.28 20.78 6.73
CA ILE A 247 -5.65 19.68 7.48
C ILE A 247 -4.12 19.74 7.37
N LEU A 248 -3.62 20.00 6.16
CA LEU A 248 -2.20 20.17 5.90
C LEU A 248 -1.62 21.30 6.76
N ASP A 249 -2.26 22.48 6.73
CA ASP A 249 -1.81 23.67 7.43
C ASP A 249 -1.90 23.51 8.96
N ASP A 250 -3.02 22.99 9.46
CA ASP A 250 -3.32 22.94 10.89
C ASP A 250 -2.69 21.76 11.65
N ILE A 251 -2.46 20.64 10.98
CA ILE A 251 -1.94 19.42 11.63
C ILE A 251 -0.50 19.17 11.22
N PHE A 252 -0.23 19.15 9.92
CA PHE A 252 1.08 18.76 9.40
C PHE A 252 2.09 19.91 9.37
N GLN A 253 1.66 21.14 9.11
CA GLN A 253 2.54 22.31 8.97
C GLN A 253 2.56 23.24 10.19
N ALA A 254 1.71 23.03 11.19
CA ALA A 254 1.60 23.92 12.35
C ALA A 254 2.90 24.13 13.15
N ASP A 255 3.90 23.27 12.99
CA ASP A 255 5.21 23.38 13.64
C ASP A 255 6.24 24.19 12.81
N ASN A 256 5.95 24.50 11.55
CA ASN A 256 6.79 25.35 10.69
C ASN A 256 6.47 26.83 10.93
N LYS A 257 6.71 27.32 12.16
CA LYS A 257 6.53 28.75 12.49
C LYS A 257 7.55 29.68 11.81
N ASP A 258 8.58 29.13 11.16
CA ASP A 258 9.70 29.88 10.57
C ASP A 258 9.76 29.89 9.03
N ASN A 259 8.77 29.36 8.33
CA ASN A 259 8.75 29.46 6.87
C ASN A 259 7.64 30.42 6.42
N ASP A 260 8.06 31.54 5.84
CA ASP A 260 7.22 32.43 5.04
C ASP A 260 6.19 31.59 4.28
N HIS A 261 4.92 31.89 4.51
CA HIS A 261 3.75 31.28 3.87
C HIS A 261 3.85 31.26 2.32
N PHE A 262 4.76 32.06 1.77
CA PHE A 262 5.15 32.19 0.37
C PHE A 262 6.07 31.07 -0.15
N LYS A 263 6.93 30.48 0.69
CA LYS A 263 7.91 29.44 0.31
C LYS A 263 7.43 28.01 0.53
N SER A 264 6.37 27.81 1.34
CA SER A 264 5.93 26.49 1.80
C SER A 264 4.86 25.83 0.90
N GLN A 265 4.10 26.60 0.11
CA GLN A 265 3.00 26.06 -0.69
C GLN A 265 3.41 25.66 -2.12
N ILE A 266 4.52 26.19 -2.60
CA ILE A 266 5.07 25.89 -3.93
C ILE A 266 6.41 25.20 -3.72
N ALA A 267 6.63 24.07 -4.40
CA ALA A 267 7.94 23.43 -4.39
C ALA A 267 9.00 24.47 -4.79
N LYS A 268 10.10 24.56 -4.02
CA LYS A 268 11.14 25.61 -4.19
C LYS A 268 11.57 25.81 -5.65
N MET A 269 11.60 24.74 -6.44
CA MET A 269 11.90 24.80 -7.87
C MET A 269 10.85 25.59 -8.67
N SER A 270 9.57 25.27 -8.49
CA SER A 270 8.47 25.97 -9.16
C SER A 270 8.39 27.45 -8.76
N PHE A 271 8.77 27.78 -7.52
CA PHE A 271 8.89 29.17 -7.09
C PHE A 271 10.02 29.90 -7.84
N LEU A 272 11.20 29.29 -7.92
CA LEU A 272 12.35 29.84 -8.66
C LEU A 272 12.04 30.00 -10.15
N ASP A 273 11.29 29.07 -10.74
CA ASP A 273 10.88 29.16 -12.15
C ASP A 273 9.92 30.35 -12.39
N ILE A 274 8.97 30.57 -11.47
CA ILE A 274 8.06 31.73 -11.49
C ILE A 274 8.84 33.03 -11.36
N GLU A 275 9.78 33.10 -10.42
CA GLU A 275 10.64 34.27 -10.19
C GLU A 275 11.55 34.56 -11.39
N ALA A 276 12.10 33.52 -12.02
CA ALA A 276 12.88 33.66 -13.25
C ALA A 276 12.04 34.22 -14.39
N VAL A 277 10.84 33.68 -14.63
CA VAL A 277 9.92 34.20 -15.66
C VAL A 277 9.56 35.67 -15.39
N TYR A 278 9.30 36.02 -14.13
CA TYR A 278 9.03 37.40 -13.74
C TYR A 278 10.19 38.34 -14.06
N ASN A 279 11.40 37.98 -13.64
CA ASN A 279 12.59 38.78 -13.86
C ASN A 279 12.92 38.92 -15.35
N ASP A 280 12.74 37.85 -16.14
CA ASP A 280 12.93 37.88 -17.58
C ASP A 280 11.95 38.85 -18.24
N ILE A 281 10.65 38.80 -17.89
CA ILE A 281 9.62 39.72 -18.39
C ILE A 281 9.95 41.17 -18.04
N GLU A 282 10.38 41.44 -16.79
CA GLU A 282 10.72 42.79 -16.36
C GLU A 282 11.99 43.34 -17.04
N SER A 283 12.96 42.47 -17.33
CA SER A 283 14.23 42.87 -17.96
C SER A 283 14.06 43.38 -19.40
N VAL A 284 12.96 43.03 -20.09
CA VAL A 284 12.71 43.45 -21.47
C VAL A 284 12.19 44.88 -21.51
N ASN A 285 13.00 45.78 -22.09
CA ASN A 285 12.71 47.21 -22.19
C ASN A 285 12.43 47.70 -23.62
N SER A 286 12.61 46.84 -24.63
CA SER A 286 12.40 47.19 -26.04
C SER A 286 11.26 46.38 -26.65
N LEU A 287 10.46 47.00 -27.52
CA LEU A 287 9.35 46.33 -28.19
C LEU A 287 9.82 45.23 -29.16
N LYS A 288 10.99 45.40 -29.77
CA LYS A 288 11.56 44.42 -30.70
C LYS A 288 11.95 43.12 -29.98
N ASP A 289 12.57 43.24 -28.82
CA ASP A 289 12.94 42.08 -28.00
C ASP A 289 11.70 41.45 -27.34
N TRP A 290 10.70 42.27 -27.02
CA TRP A 290 9.41 41.77 -26.54
C TRP A 290 8.74 40.86 -27.58
N LEU A 291 8.65 41.30 -28.84
CA LEU A 291 8.00 40.51 -29.89
C LEU A 291 8.71 39.19 -30.21
N SER A 292 10.02 39.08 -29.97
CA SER A 292 10.75 37.81 -30.16
C SER A 292 10.62 36.87 -28.97
N LEU A 293 10.47 37.39 -27.75
CA LEU A 293 10.40 36.62 -26.50
C LEU A 293 8.98 36.37 -26.00
N SER A 294 7.98 37.13 -26.48
CA SER A 294 6.61 37.12 -25.97
C SER A 294 5.94 35.76 -26.11
N GLU A 295 6.21 35.02 -27.19
CA GLU A 295 5.70 33.66 -27.37
C GLU A 295 6.35 32.66 -26.41
N ASP A 296 7.63 32.84 -26.09
CA ASP A 296 8.35 31.99 -25.14
C ASP A 296 7.82 32.19 -23.72
N PHE A 297 7.61 33.46 -23.31
CA PHE A 297 6.98 33.78 -22.03
C PHE A 297 5.58 33.17 -21.91
N GLN A 298 4.74 33.27 -22.96
CA GLN A 298 3.42 32.62 -22.95
C GLN A 298 3.50 31.10 -22.80
N LYS A 299 4.46 30.44 -23.48
CA LYS A 299 4.67 28.99 -23.35
C LYS A 299 5.08 28.63 -21.92
N ARG A 300 6.05 29.35 -21.34
CA ARG A 300 6.52 29.14 -19.96
C ARG A 300 5.41 29.36 -18.94
N ILE A 301 4.62 30.44 -19.07
CA ILE A 301 3.46 30.70 -18.20
C ILE A 301 2.39 29.60 -18.34
N LYS A 302 2.17 29.08 -19.55
CA LYS A 302 1.19 28.01 -19.79
C LYS A 302 1.60 26.67 -19.18
N MET A 303 2.90 26.40 -19.07
CA MET A 303 3.43 25.21 -18.40
C MET A 303 3.25 25.24 -16.87
N LEU A 304 3.01 26.43 -16.28
CA LEU A 304 2.71 26.55 -14.85
C LEU A 304 1.30 26.04 -14.54
N GLY A 305 1.15 25.38 -13.39
CA GLY A 305 -0.14 24.97 -12.85
C GLY A 305 -1.01 26.18 -12.47
N ASP A 306 -2.33 25.96 -12.43
CA ASP A 306 -3.27 27.03 -12.08
C ASP A 306 -3.09 27.44 -10.63
N SER A 307 -2.71 28.70 -10.45
CA SER A 307 -2.33 29.30 -9.18
C SER A 307 -2.57 30.81 -9.23
N THR A 308 -2.69 31.43 -8.06
CA THR A 308 -2.75 32.90 -7.94
C THR A 308 -1.52 33.56 -8.56
N ASP A 309 -0.36 32.92 -8.47
CA ASP A 309 0.92 33.43 -8.97
C ASP A 309 0.98 33.40 -10.50
N LYS A 310 0.48 32.33 -11.13
CA LYS A 310 0.28 32.30 -12.58
C LYS A 310 -0.64 33.43 -13.05
N THR A 311 -1.72 33.71 -12.32
CA THR A 311 -2.62 34.82 -12.63
C THR A 311 -1.91 36.17 -12.52
N TYR A 312 -1.05 36.34 -11.50
CA TYR A 312 -0.24 37.55 -11.34
C TYR A 312 0.78 37.72 -12.47
N LEU A 313 1.47 36.65 -12.88
CA LEU A 313 2.38 36.65 -14.04
C LEU A 313 1.66 37.01 -15.34
N ILE A 314 0.46 36.46 -15.57
CA ILE A 314 -0.36 36.81 -16.75
C ILE A 314 -0.67 38.31 -16.74
N LYS A 315 -1.03 38.87 -15.58
CA LYS A 315 -1.29 40.30 -15.45
C LYS A 315 -0.06 41.15 -15.77
N ILE A 316 1.10 40.82 -15.21
CA ILE A 316 2.35 41.55 -15.49
C ILE A 316 2.72 41.45 -16.97
N TYR A 317 2.61 40.27 -17.56
CA TYR A 317 2.83 40.06 -18.98
C TYR A 317 1.94 40.99 -19.82
N THR A 318 0.64 41.04 -19.52
CA THR A 318 -0.30 41.90 -20.25
C THR A 318 -0.02 43.40 -20.03
N ASP A 319 0.31 43.79 -18.81
CA ASP A 319 0.62 45.19 -18.47
C ASP A 319 1.90 45.65 -19.17
N LYS A 320 2.93 44.79 -19.21
CA LYS A 320 4.21 45.05 -19.89
C LYS A 320 4.03 45.14 -21.41
N GLU A 321 3.24 44.25 -22.01
CA GLU A 321 2.91 44.28 -23.44
C GLU A 321 2.21 45.59 -23.82
N GLN A 322 1.20 46.00 -23.04
CA GLN A 322 0.48 47.25 -23.28
C GLN A 322 1.41 48.46 -23.17
N LYS A 323 2.26 48.50 -22.13
CA LYS A 323 3.20 49.60 -21.89
C LYS A 323 4.21 49.76 -23.03
N LEU A 324 4.81 48.65 -23.50
CA LEU A 324 5.80 48.69 -24.59
C LEU A 324 5.18 49.05 -25.95
N ARG A 325 3.91 48.68 -26.19
CA ARG A 325 3.18 49.11 -27.38
C ARG A 325 2.81 50.59 -27.35
N LEU A 326 2.40 51.12 -26.19
CA LEU A 326 2.06 52.55 -26.02
C LEU A 326 3.27 53.50 -26.11
N GLN A 327 4.48 53.03 -25.77
CA GLN A 327 5.71 53.84 -25.85
C GLN A 327 6.31 53.94 -27.27
N ASN A 328 5.78 53.19 -28.25
CA ASN A 328 6.26 53.15 -29.63
C ASN A 328 5.19 53.57 -30.66
N VAL A 329 4.13 54.24 -30.20
CA VAL A 329 3.17 55.03 -31.01
C VAL A 329 3.52 56.50 -30.85
#